data_AF-C7DBJ4-F1
#
_entry.id   AF-C7DBJ4-F1
#
_cell.length_a   1.000
_cell.length_b   1.000
_cell.length_c   1.000
_cell.angle_alpha   90.00
_cell.angle_beta   90.00
_cell.angle_gamma   90.00
#
_symmetry.space_group_name_H-M   'P 1'
#
loop_
_entity.id
_entity.type
_entity.pdbx_description
1 polymer ?
#
loop_
_entity_poly.entity_id
_entity_poly.type
_entity_poly.pdbx_seq_one_letter_code
_entity_poly.pdbx_strand_id
1 'polypeptide(L)'
;MSEVSGLVLKAARGAGLPLGHAEDLAAATADLTAVEMGLTQLLTALNRAQVGCAYAAPCAIDRVTAGLGSAVVKAPKCPLVWDALVTHAARSGLNVSITWSGADATLVDTAQPASPRPRGPVDIDDTLWAALSTLAAKTYVPATEASRLAGAGAGLTDND
;
A
#
# COMPACT_ATOMS: atom_id res chain seq x y z
N MET A 1 12.97 4.03 -5.70
CA MET A 1 12.17 3.57 -4.55
C MET A 1 12.81 4.14 -3.30
N SER A 2 12.06 4.80 -2.41
CA SER A 2 12.58 5.35 -1.14
C SER A 2 12.56 4.30 -0.03
N GLU A 3 13.26 4.56 1.08
CA GLU A 3 13.23 3.68 2.26
C GLU A 3 11.80 3.51 2.81
N VAL A 4 11.04 4.60 2.86
CA VAL A 4 9.63 4.64 3.27
C VAL A 4 8.78 3.72 2.39
N SER A 5 8.96 3.79 1.07
CA SER A 5 8.22 2.93 0.12
C SER A 5 8.53 1.45 0.36
N GLY A 6 9.79 1.10 0.62
CA GLY A 6 10.20 -0.26 0.99
C GLY A 6 9.61 -0.73 2.32
N LEU A 7 9.52 0.16 3.32
CA LEU A 7 8.87 -0.13 4.59
C LEU A 7 7.35 -0.35 4.41
N VAL A 8 6.68 0.51 3.63
CA VAL A 8 5.25 0.40 3.30
C VAL A 8 4.95 -0.91 2.58
N LEU A 9 5.75 -1.29 1.58
CA LEU A 9 5.60 -2.57 0.88
C LEU A 9 5.61 -3.75 1.86
N LYS A 10 6.61 -3.79 2.76
CA LYS A 10 6.71 -4.85 3.77
C LYS A 10 5.57 -4.79 4.78
N ALA A 11 5.19 -3.60 5.23
CA ALA A 11 4.08 -3.41 6.15
C ALA A 11 2.75 -3.89 5.56
N ALA A 12 2.49 -3.57 4.30
CA ALA A 12 1.31 -4.03 3.56
C ALA A 12 1.30 -5.56 3.40
N ARG A 13 2.45 -6.15 3.04
CA ARG A 13 2.60 -7.62 2.99
C ARG A 13 2.35 -8.27 4.35
N GLY A 14 2.92 -7.71 5.42
CA GLY A 14 2.74 -8.20 6.78
C GLY A 14 1.33 -7.98 7.36
N ALA A 15 0.59 -7.01 6.82
CA ALA A 15 -0.84 -6.83 7.05
C ALA A 15 -1.72 -7.86 6.31
N GLY A 16 -1.14 -8.60 5.35
CA GLY A 16 -1.80 -9.67 4.61
C GLY A 16 -2.25 -9.31 3.20
N LEU A 17 -1.85 -8.15 2.65
CA LEU A 17 -2.19 -7.80 1.27
C LEU A 17 -1.42 -8.68 0.27
N PRO A 18 -2.06 -9.09 -0.85
CA PRO A 18 -1.37 -9.62 -2.03
C PRO A 18 -0.27 -8.68 -2.52
N LEU A 19 0.75 -9.23 -3.19
CA LEU A 19 1.91 -8.46 -3.63
C LEU A 19 1.54 -7.27 -4.52
N GLY A 20 0.67 -7.46 -5.52
CA GLY A 20 0.28 -6.38 -6.43
C GLY A 20 -0.28 -5.14 -5.70
N HIS A 21 -1.25 -5.32 -4.81
CA HIS A 21 -1.80 -4.20 -4.02
C HIS A 21 -0.78 -3.59 -3.04
N ALA A 22 0.15 -4.39 -2.53
CA ALA A 22 1.22 -3.88 -1.69
C ALA A 22 2.21 -3.02 -2.50
N GLU A 23 2.47 -3.38 -3.76
CA GLU A 23 3.29 -2.60 -4.69
C GLU A 23 2.59 -1.29 -5.09
N ASP A 24 1.28 -1.32 -5.35
CA ASP A 24 0.49 -0.12 -5.64
C ASP A 24 0.56 0.89 -4.49
N LEU A 25 0.39 0.43 -3.24
CA LEU A 25 0.51 1.28 -2.04
C LEU A 25 1.94 1.80 -1.85
N ALA A 26 2.96 0.96 -2.09
CA ALA A 26 4.36 1.37 -2.02
C ALA A 26 4.69 2.44 -3.07
N ALA A 27 4.10 2.36 -4.26
CA ALA A 27 4.29 3.32 -5.33
C ALA A 27 3.56 4.65 -5.06
N ALA A 28 2.37 4.59 -4.45
CA ALA A 28 1.60 5.74 -3.99
C ALA A 28 2.16 6.41 -2.71
N THR A 29 3.19 5.84 -2.09
CA THR A 29 3.78 6.36 -0.84
C THR A 29 4.23 7.81 -0.98
N ALA A 30 4.77 8.19 -2.13
CA ALA A 30 5.22 9.57 -2.35
C ALA A 30 4.07 10.59 -2.33
N ASP A 31 2.89 10.20 -2.82
CA ASP A 31 1.68 11.03 -2.77
C ASP A 31 1.08 11.07 -1.36
N LEU A 32 1.14 9.95 -0.62
CA LEU A 32 0.72 9.86 0.78
C LEU A 32 1.57 10.73 1.71
N THR A 33 2.88 10.76 1.50
CA THR A 33 3.79 11.56 2.34
C THR A 33 3.71 13.06 2.04
N ALA A 34 3.15 13.43 0.89
CA ALA A 34 2.96 14.82 0.50
C ALA A 34 1.71 15.46 1.13
N VAL A 35 0.90 14.68 1.85
CA VAL A 35 -0.31 15.16 2.53
C VAL A 35 -0.25 14.86 4.01
N GLU A 36 -0.69 15.82 4.83
CA GLU A 36 -0.81 15.63 6.26
C GLU A 36 -1.75 14.44 6.56
N MET A 37 -1.40 13.65 7.59
CA MET A 37 -2.12 12.42 7.97
C MET A 37 -2.13 11.30 6.93
N GLY A 38 -1.47 11.44 5.77
CA GLY A 38 -1.50 10.41 4.72
C GLY A 38 -0.96 9.06 5.20
N LEU A 39 0.22 9.06 5.83
CA LEU A 39 0.79 7.84 6.41
C LEU A 39 -0.01 7.31 7.62
N THR A 40 -0.67 8.19 8.38
CA THR A 40 -1.56 7.78 9.48
C THR A 40 -2.80 7.05 8.95
N GLN A 41 -3.39 7.54 7.85
CA GLN A 41 -4.49 6.85 7.19
C GLN A 41 -4.04 5.56 6.51
N LEU A 42 -2.83 5.51 5.97
CA LEU A 42 -2.24 4.27 5.47
C LEU A 42 -2.13 3.23 6.60
N LEU A 43 -1.56 3.59 7.75
CA LEU A 43 -1.49 2.67 8.89
C LEU A 43 -2.89 2.19 9.32
N THR A 44 -3.87 3.09 9.30
CA THR A 44 -5.28 2.75 9.57
C THR A 44 -5.82 1.75 8.54
N ALA A 45 -5.53 1.95 7.25
CA ALA A 45 -5.92 1.06 6.15
C ALA A 45 -5.27 -0.33 6.26
N LEU A 46 -4.03 -0.39 6.75
CA LEU A 46 -3.29 -1.65 6.96
C LEU A 46 -3.72 -2.39 8.23
N ASN A 47 -4.50 -1.77 9.11
CA ASN A 47 -5.08 -2.48 10.24
C ASN A 47 -6.12 -3.50 9.73
N ARG A 48 -6.14 -4.72 10.29
CA ARG A 48 -6.94 -5.87 9.79
C ARG A 48 -8.43 -5.56 9.59
N ALA A 49 -8.99 -4.61 10.34
CA ALA A 49 -10.38 -4.19 10.24
C ALA A 49 -10.70 -3.33 8.99
N GLN A 50 -9.69 -2.79 8.29
CA GLN A 50 -9.85 -1.80 7.22
C GLN A 50 -9.14 -2.15 5.90
N VAL A 51 -8.49 -3.31 5.80
CA VAL A 51 -7.75 -3.72 4.59
C VAL A 51 -8.62 -3.72 3.33
N GLY A 52 -9.95 -3.80 3.47
CA GLY A 52 -10.92 -3.65 2.38
C GLY A 52 -10.70 -2.40 1.50
N CYS A 53 -10.28 -1.27 2.08
CA CYS A 53 -10.03 -0.05 1.30
C CYS A 53 -8.80 -0.16 0.38
N ALA A 54 -7.80 -0.97 0.75
CA ALA A 54 -6.64 -1.22 -0.08
C ALA A 54 -6.95 -2.06 -1.34
N TYR A 55 -8.04 -2.84 -1.33
CA TYR A 55 -8.53 -3.56 -2.51
C TYR A 55 -9.52 -2.74 -3.33
N ALA A 56 -10.38 -1.99 -2.64
CA ALA A 56 -11.50 -1.31 -3.28
C ALA A 56 -11.04 -0.19 -4.23
N ALA A 57 -9.96 0.51 -3.91
CA ALA A 57 -9.40 1.56 -4.76
C ALA A 57 -8.85 1.01 -6.10
N PRO A 58 -7.93 0.02 -6.13
CA PRO A 58 -7.50 -0.61 -7.37
C PRO A 58 -8.66 -1.16 -8.21
N CYS A 59 -9.63 -1.86 -7.60
CA CYS A 59 -10.79 -2.36 -8.34
C CYS A 59 -11.65 -1.25 -8.97
N ALA A 60 -11.77 -0.10 -8.30
CA ALA A 60 -12.50 1.05 -8.84
C ALA A 60 -11.72 1.72 -9.98
N ILE A 61 -10.38 1.78 -9.89
CA ILE A 61 -9.51 2.24 -10.97
C ILE A 61 -9.68 1.32 -12.19
N ASP A 62 -9.56 0.00 -12.01
CA ASP A 62 -9.71 -0.99 -13.08
C ASP A 62 -11.07 -0.89 -13.78
N ARG A 63 -12.15 -0.71 -13.01
CA ARG A 63 -13.50 -0.53 -13.56
C ARG A 63 -13.54 0.68 -14.51
N VAL A 64 -13.00 1.81 -14.06
CA VAL A 64 -13.02 3.06 -14.81
C VAL A 64 -12.15 2.95 -16.07
N THR A 65 -10.92 2.44 -15.94
CA THR A 65 -9.97 2.33 -17.05
C THR A 65 -10.37 1.24 -18.06
N ALA A 66 -11.15 0.25 -17.65
CA ALA A 66 -11.77 -0.72 -18.55
C ALA A 66 -12.98 -0.16 -19.32
N GLY A 67 -13.34 1.12 -19.14
CA GLY A 67 -14.48 1.74 -19.82
C GLY A 67 -15.84 1.31 -19.29
N LEU A 68 -15.92 0.74 -18.08
CA LEU A 68 -17.17 0.28 -17.46
C LEU A 68 -17.95 1.41 -16.76
N GLY A 69 -17.69 2.65 -17.16
CA GLY A 69 -18.27 3.87 -16.60
C GLY A 69 -17.62 4.31 -15.29
N SER A 70 -18.19 5.36 -14.70
CA SER A 70 -17.71 5.90 -13.41
C SER A 70 -17.91 4.90 -12.26
N ALA A 71 -17.11 5.08 -11.21
CA ALA A 71 -17.25 4.33 -9.96
C ALA A 71 -17.62 5.30 -8.83
N VAL A 72 -18.82 5.13 -8.26
CA VAL A 72 -19.26 5.89 -7.08
C VAL A 72 -19.07 5.03 -5.84
N VAL A 73 -18.32 5.52 -4.87
CA VAL A 73 -18.02 4.83 -3.62
C VAL A 73 -18.57 5.65 -2.48
N LYS A 74 -19.50 5.05 -1.72
CA LYS A 74 -20.16 5.72 -0.60
C LYS A 74 -19.24 5.70 0.62
N ALA A 75 -18.94 6.88 1.16
CA ALA A 75 -18.13 7.05 2.37
C ALA A 75 -16.91 6.11 2.47
N PRO A 76 -15.99 6.08 1.47
CA PRO A 76 -14.84 5.19 1.53
C PRO A 76 -13.98 5.53 2.74
N LYS A 77 -13.50 4.49 3.40
CA LYS A 77 -12.57 4.65 4.52
C LYS A 77 -11.18 4.95 3.99
N CYS A 78 -10.43 5.71 4.79
CA CYS A 78 -9.08 6.16 4.47
C CYS A 78 -9.02 6.92 3.13
N PRO A 79 -9.76 8.05 2.97
CA PRO A 79 -9.86 8.77 1.70
C PRO A 79 -8.51 9.23 1.14
N LEU A 80 -7.50 9.49 1.98
CA LEU A 80 -6.17 9.86 1.51
C LEU A 80 -5.44 8.70 0.83
N VAL A 81 -5.76 7.45 1.20
CA VAL A 81 -5.23 6.25 0.52
C VAL A 81 -5.85 6.12 -0.88
N TRP A 82 -7.16 6.39 -1.01
CA TRP A 82 -7.83 6.44 -2.31
C TRP A 82 -7.23 7.52 -3.21
N ASP A 83 -7.10 8.72 -2.67
CA ASP A 83 -6.59 9.88 -3.39
C ASP A 83 -5.16 9.67 -3.87
N ALA A 84 -4.30 9.09 -3.03
CA ALA A 84 -2.92 8.76 -3.40
C ALA A 84 -2.84 7.65 -4.45
N LEU A 85 -3.63 6.58 -4.34
CA LEU A 85 -3.65 5.50 -5.32
C LEU A 85 -4.13 5.97 -6.69
N VAL A 86 -5.21 6.76 -6.74
CA VAL A 86 -5.73 7.32 -8.00
C VAL A 86 -4.75 8.33 -8.60
N THR A 87 -4.14 9.17 -7.77
CA THR A 87 -3.09 10.10 -8.24
C THR A 87 -1.90 9.35 -8.80
N HIS A 88 -1.45 8.29 -8.12
CA HIS A 88 -0.37 7.45 -8.61
C HIS A 88 -0.71 6.81 -9.96
N ALA A 89 -1.90 6.20 -10.08
CA ALA A 89 -2.41 5.62 -11.32
C ALA A 89 -2.41 6.64 -12.47
N ALA A 90 -2.92 7.84 -12.22
CA ALA A 90 -2.94 8.91 -13.20
C ALA A 90 -1.52 9.35 -13.64
N ARG A 91 -0.58 9.45 -12.68
CA ARG A 91 0.83 9.76 -12.96
C ARG A 91 1.55 8.63 -13.73
N SER A 92 1.09 7.40 -13.59
CA SER A 92 1.58 6.23 -14.32
C SER A 92 0.99 6.11 -15.74
N GLY A 93 0.13 7.06 -16.14
CA GLY A 93 -0.41 7.18 -17.51
C GLY A 93 -1.83 6.67 -17.69
N LEU A 94 -2.54 6.32 -16.61
CA LEU A 94 -3.95 5.96 -16.68
C LEU A 94 -4.85 7.20 -16.73
N ASN A 95 -5.89 7.17 -17.55
CA ASN A 95 -6.90 8.23 -17.58
C ASN A 95 -7.90 8.01 -16.45
N VAL A 96 -7.56 8.48 -15.25
CA VAL A 96 -8.43 8.36 -14.08
C VAL A 96 -8.29 9.57 -13.19
N SER A 97 -9.41 10.06 -12.66
CA SER A 97 -9.41 11.02 -11.56
C SER A 97 -10.43 10.63 -10.51
N ILE A 98 -10.25 11.16 -9.30
CA ILE A 98 -11.17 11.02 -8.18
C ILE A 98 -11.65 12.40 -7.77
N THR A 99 -12.95 12.51 -7.52
CA THR A 99 -13.61 13.72 -7.01
C THR A 99 -14.42 13.38 -5.78
N TRP A 100 -14.50 14.32 -4.85
CA TRP A 100 -15.15 14.13 -3.56
C TRP A 100 -16.39 15.01 -3.45
N SER A 101 -17.53 14.42 -3.10
CA SER A 101 -18.79 15.14 -2.83
C SER A 101 -19.29 14.77 -1.44
N GLY A 102 -19.03 15.65 -0.47
CA GLY A 102 -19.22 15.30 0.94
C GLY A 102 -18.31 14.14 1.33
N ALA A 103 -18.90 13.05 1.81
CA ALA A 103 -18.16 11.84 2.18
C ALA A 103 -17.93 10.87 1.01
N ASP A 104 -18.61 11.05 -0.12
CA ASP A 104 -18.58 10.08 -1.21
C ASP A 104 -17.48 10.41 -2.24
N ALA A 105 -16.87 9.36 -2.79
CA ALA A 105 -15.91 9.46 -3.88
C ALA A 105 -16.57 9.09 -5.21
N THR A 106 -16.22 9.83 -6.27
CA THR A 106 -16.55 9.47 -7.65
C THR A 106 -15.27 9.42 -8.47
N LEU A 107 -14.98 8.25 -9.02
CA LEU A 107 -13.89 8.04 -9.97
C LEU A 107 -14.44 8.09 -11.40
N VAL A 108 -13.72 8.78 -12.29
CA VAL A 108 -14.12 8.96 -13.69
C VAL A 108 -12.93 8.76 -14.62
N ASP A 109 -13.22 8.30 -15.85
CA ASP A 109 -12.23 8.22 -16.93
C ASP A 109 -12.03 9.63 -17.46
N THR A 110 -10.86 10.19 -17.18
CA THR A 110 -10.49 11.52 -17.66
C THR A 110 -8.99 11.60 -17.85
N ALA A 111 -8.58 12.21 -18.97
CA ALA A 111 -7.18 12.50 -19.26
C ALA A 111 -6.66 13.71 -18.47
N GLN A 112 -7.38 14.17 -17.44
CA GLN A 112 -6.95 15.31 -16.64
C GLN A 112 -5.64 14.95 -15.93
N PRO A 113 -4.56 15.71 -16.16
CA PRO A 113 -3.28 15.40 -15.55
C PRO A 113 -3.40 15.47 -14.03
N ALA A 114 -2.83 14.48 -13.34
CA ALA A 114 -2.74 14.48 -11.90
C ALA A 114 -2.10 15.79 -11.42
N SER A 115 -2.77 16.49 -10.51
CA SER A 115 -2.23 17.71 -9.90
C SER A 115 -0.84 17.41 -9.29
N PRO A 116 0.22 18.15 -9.67
CA PRO A 116 1.54 17.94 -9.11
C PRO A 116 1.51 18.20 -7.60
N ARG A 117 1.73 17.17 -6.80
CA ARG A 117 2.03 17.34 -5.37
C ARG A 117 3.53 17.53 -5.17
N PRO A 118 3.98 18.57 -4.44
CA PRO A 118 5.37 18.72 -4.08
C PRO A 118 5.84 17.47 -3.32
N ARG A 119 6.90 16.84 -3.82
CA ARG A 119 7.56 15.71 -3.15
C ARG A 119 8.86 16.23 -2.57
N GLY A 120 9.03 16.10 -1.26
CA GLY A 120 10.21 16.58 -0.54
C GLY A 120 10.68 15.56 0.49
N PRO A 121 11.73 15.90 1.27
CA PRO A 121 12.11 15.15 2.46
C PRO A 121 10.88 15.00 3.37
N VAL A 122 10.62 13.77 3.79
CA VAL A 122 9.48 13.43 4.64
C VAL A 122 10.03 13.12 6.01
N ASP A 123 9.66 13.92 6.99
CA ASP A 123 9.87 13.57 8.39
C ASP A 123 8.73 12.65 8.83
N ILE A 124 9.09 11.45 9.28
CA ILE A 124 8.11 10.45 9.72
C ILE A 124 8.27 10.30 11.22
N ASP A 125 7.18 10.58 11.93
CA ASP A 125 7.12 10.38 13.37
C ASP A 125 7.55 8.96 13.77
N ASP A 126 8.39 8.85 14.81
CA ASP A 126 8.97 7.60 15.29
C ASP A 126 7.89 6.55 15.65
N THR A 127 6.72 6.98 16.14
CA THR A 127 5.63 6.06 16.48
C THR A 127 5.02 5.44 15.23
N LEU A 128 4.90 6.23 14.15
CA LEU A 128 4.39 5.77 12.87
C LEU A 128 5.38 4.83 12.19
N TRP A 129 6.67 5.18 12.26
CA TRP A 129 7.75 4.32 11.80
C TRP A 129 7.76 2.97 12.53
N ALA A 130 7.65 2.97 13.86
CA ALA A 130 7.62 1.77 14.68
C ALA A 130 6.39 0.89 14.38
N ALA A 131 5.22 1.50 14.16
CA ALA A 131 4.00 0.79 13.82
C ALA A 131 4.08 0.10 12.45
N LEU A 132 4.57 0.81 11.42
CA LEU A 132 4.81 0.22 10.10
C LEU A 132 5.89 -0.86 10.15
N SER A 133 6.95 -0.67 10.93
CA SER A 133 8.00 -1.67 11.16
C SER A 133 7.47 -2.94 11.83
N THR A 134 6.55 -2.80 12.78
CA THR A 134 5.88 -3.94 13.43
C THR A 134 5.03 -4.74 12.44
N LEU A 135 4.33 -4.07 11.53
CA LEU A 135 3.63 -4.76 10.45
C LEU A 135 4.61 -5.43 9.50
N ALA A 136 5.66 -4.73 9.09
CA ALA A 136 6.70 -5.26 8.20
C ALA A 136 7.37 -6.50 8.78
N ALA A 137 7.61 -6.56 10.09
CA ALA A 137 8.20 -7.72 10.74
C ALA A 137 7.41 -9.02 10.54
N LYS A 138 6.09 -8.93 10.26
CA LYS A 138 5.24 -10.10 10.00
C LYS A 138 5.52 -10.78 8.65
N THR A 139 6.32 -10.17 7.77
CA THR A 139 6.75 -10.82 6.52
C THR A 139 7.86 -11.83 6.73
N TYR A 140 8.54 -11.80 7.88
CA TYR A 140 9.59 -12.76 8.19
C TYR A 140 8.98 -14.03 8.76
N VAL A 141 9.37 -15.17 8.22
CA VAL A 141 9.18 -16.45 8.90
C VAL A 141 10.06 -16.42 10.14
N PRO A 142 9.57 -16.73 11.36
CA PRO A 142 10.46 -16.88 12.49
C PRO A 142 11.50 -17.94 12.11
N ALA A 143 12.77 -17.55 12.06
CA ALA A 143 13.86 -18.51 12.06
C ALA A 143 13.77 -19.22 13.40
N THR A 144 13.02 -20.31 13.45
CA THR A 144 12.97 -21.16 14.63
C THR A 144 14.41 -21.63 14.86
N GLU A 145 14.86 -21.54 16.10
CA GLU A 145 16.11 -22.15 16.59
C GLU A 145 16.26 -23.60 16.08
N ALA A 146 15.12 -24.29 15.88
CA ALA A 146 15.01 -25.61 15.30
C ALA A 146 15.62 -25.75 13.88
N SER A 147 15.54 -24.74 13.02
CA SER A 147 16.16 -24.78 11.69
C SER A 147 17.69 -24.62 11.75
N ARG A 148 18.19 -23.85 12.74
CA ARG A 148 19.63 -23.75 13.05
C ARG A 148 20.19 -25.03 13.66
N LEU A 149 19.42 -25.72 14.49
CA LEU A 149 19.81 -26.99 15.12
C LEU A 149 19.70 -28.19 14.18
N ALA A 150 18.82 -28.13 13.16
CA ALA A 150 18.56 -29.23 12.23
C ALA A 150 19.40 -29.21 10.93
N GLY A 151 20.19 -28.16 10.66
CA GLY A 151 21.11 -28.10 9.51
C GLY A 151 22.54 -27.88 9.99
N ALA A 152 23.53 -28.73 9.74
CA ALA A 152 23.65 -29.85 8.82
C ALA A 152 24.11 -31.10 9.57
N GLY A 153 23.28 -32.15 9.57
CA GLY A 153 23.79 -33.50 9.78
C GLY A 153 24.74 -33.83 8.63
N ALA A 154 26.03 -33.61 8.83
CA ALA A 154 27.06 -34.25 8.02
C ALA A 154 26.84 -35.75 8.16
N GLY A 155 26.27 -36.37 7.13
CA GLY A 155 26.11 -37.81 7.04
C GLY A 155 27.48 -38.45 7.05
N LEU A 156 27.94 -38.87 8.23
CA LEU A 156 28.85 -40.00 8.36
C LEU A 156 28.03 -41.26 8.12
N THR A 157 27.58 -41.47 6.88
CA THR A 157 27.18 -42.79 6.43
C THR A 157 28.46 -43.57 6.20
N ASP A 158 28.83 -44.28 7.27
CA ASP A 158 29.53 -45.54 7.32
C ASP A 158 29.47 -46.29 5.98
N ASN A 159 30.63 -46.58 5.41
CA ASN A 159 30.73 -47.46 4.25
C ASN A 159 31.95 -48.36 4.48
N ASP A 160 31.73 -49.44 5.22
CA ASP A 160 32.56 -50.65 5.27
C ASP A 160 31.65 -51.88 5.27
#